data_AF-A0A954AA14-F1
#
_entry.id   AF-A0A954AA14-F1
#
_cell.length_a   1.000
_cell.length_b   1.000
_cell.length_c   1.000
_cell.angle_alpha   90.00
_cell.angle_beta   90.00
_cell.angle_gamma   90.00
#
_symmetry.space_group_name_H-M   'P 1'
#
loop_
_entity.id
_entity.type
_entity.pdbx_description
1 polymer ?
#
loop_
_entity_poly.entity_id
_entity_poly.type
_entity_poly.pdbx_seq_one_letter_code
_entity_poly.pdbx_strand_id
1 'polypeptide(L)'
;MSESETRSIGLWSAVAIGIGGMVGGGIFAVLGLAVELARGGTPVAFAVAGVIALLTAHSYAKLAVAFPSEGGTVVLLDRAFGVDLFTGTMNNLLWLSYVVMLALYAYAFGSYGATFFDESHRELARHALVCAAILVPMVLNMSSPGAVGRAETAIVAVKVAILLFFVAVGVRGVDLERLAPE
;
A
#
# COMPACT_ATOMS: atom_id res chain seq x y z
N MET A 1 33.41 22.96 2.75
CA MET A 1 32.38 22.46 1.82
C MET A 1 31.53 21.48 2.61
N SER A 2 30.32 21.87 2.99
CA SER A 2 29.38 20.98 3.67
C SER A 2 28.99 19.89 2.68
N GLU A 3 29.34 18.63 2.96
CA GLU A 3 28.77 17.49 2.27
C GLU A 3 27.25 17.61 2.34
N SER A 4 26.58 17.69 1.20
CA SER A 4 25.15 17.46 1.15
C SER A 4 24.95 16.00 1.51
N GLU A 5 24.53 15.70 2.73
CA GLU A 5 24.04 14.37 3.10
C GLU A 5 23.03 13.95 2.04
N THR A 6 23.44 13.03 1.17
CA THR A 6 22.53 12.39 0.24
C THR A 6 21.52 11.66 1.12
N ARG A 7 20.28 12.15 1.13
CA ARG A 7 19.16 11.53 1.85
C ARG A 7 18.87 10.17 1.23
N SER A 8 19.68 9.17 1.56
CA SER A 8 19.56 7.81 1.06
C SER A 8 18.65 7.01 2.00
N ILE A 9 17.68 6.32 1.42
CA ILE A 9 16.81 5.40 2.15
C ILE A 9 17.57 4.08 2.28
N GLY A 10 17.80 3.63 3.51
CA GLY A 10 18.44 2.33 3.76
C GLY A 10 17.54 1.16 3.35
N LEU A 11 18.13 -0.03 3.15
CA LEU A 11 17.41 -1.24 2.72
C LEU A 11 16.18 -1.55 3.59
N TRP A 12 16.32 -1.52 4.91
CA TRP A 12 15.23 -1.82 5.83
C TRP A 12 14.10 -0.78 5.77
N SER A 13 14.42 0.49 5.56
CA SER A 13 13.42 1.52 5.34
C SER A 13 12.70 1.32 4.00
N ALA A 14 13.43 0.94 2.94
CA ALA A 14 12.82 0.61 1.65
C ALA A 14 11.88 -0.61 1.73
N VAL A 15 12.29 -1.66 2.46
CA VAL A 15 11.45 -2.84 2.75
C VAL A 15 10.23 -2.43 3.57
N ALA A 16 10.41 -1.58 4.59
CA ALA A 16 9.31 -1.09 5.41
C ALA A 16 8.30 -0.28 4.58
N ILE A 17 8.74 0.55 3.64
CA ILE A 17 7.86 1.27 2.70
C ILE A 17 7.06 0.29 1.83
N GLY A 18 7.71 -0.75 1.30
CA GLY A 18 7.04 -1.79 0.50
C GLY A 18 5.96 -2.53 1.30
N ILE A 19 6.29 -3.02 2.50
CA ILE A 19 5.32 -3.65 3.42
C ILE A 19 4.26 -2.64 3.87
N GLY A 20 4.66 -1.38 4.04
CA GLY A 20 3.85 -0.18 4.23
C GLY A 20 2.65 -0.12 3.30
N GLY A 21 2.92 0.08 2.02
CA GLY A 21 1.90 0.17 0.99
C GLY A 21 1.09 -1.11 0.82
N MET A 22 1.76 -2.27 0.71
CA MET A 22 1.07 -3.53 0.38
C MET A 22 0.10 -3.99 1.47
N VAL A 23 0.50 -3.93 2.75
CA VAL A 23 -0.38 -4.33 3.85
C VAL A 23 -1.52 -3.33 4.06
N GLY A 24 -1.24 -2.02 3.91
CA GLY A 24 -2.26 -0.97 4.03
C GLY A 24 -3.38 -1.18 3.02
N GLY A 25 -3.03 -1.28 1.74
CA GLY A 25 -4.00 -1.49 0.68
C GLY A 25 -4.62 -2.88 0.68
N GLY A 26 -3.79 -3.92 0.64
CA GLY A 26 -4.25 -5.29 0.46
C GLY A 26 -5.08 -5.81 1.63
N ILE A 27 -4.57 -5.65 2.86
CA ILE A 27 -5.19 -6.24 4.05
C ILE A 27 -6.27 -5.34 4.62
N PHE A 28 -5.99 -4.05 4.81
CA PHE A 28 -6.99 -3.18 5.45
C PHE A 28 -8.03 -2.67 4.46
N ALA A 29 -7.64 -2.27 3.24
CA ALA A 29 -8.61 -1.65 2.32
C ALA A 29 -9.46 -2.64 1.52
N VAL A 30 -8.89 -3.77 1.06
CA VAL A 30 -9.61 -4.67 0.10
C VAL A 30 -9.83 -6.10 0.56
N LEU A 31 -9.27 -6.55 1.68
CA LEU A 31 -9.43 -7.93 2.16
C LEU A 31 -10.91 -8.30 2.37
N GLY A 32 -11.71 -7.39 2.92
CA GLY A 32 -13.15 -7.64 3.12
C GLY A 32 -13.87 -7.98 1.82
N LEU A 33 -13.61 -7.20 0.76
CA LEU A 33 -14.16 -7.45 -0.57
C LEU A 33 -13.62 -8.76 -1.17
N ALA A 34 -12.34 -9.07 -0.96
CA ALA A 34 -11.77 -10.34 -1.41
C ALA A 34 -12.41 -11.55 -0.71
N VAL A 35 -12.76 -11.42 0.58
CA VAL A 35 -13.50 -12.45 1.33
C VAL A 35 -14.95 -12.52 0.87
N GLU A 36 -15.59 -11.40 0.59
CA GLU A 36 -16.96 -11.37 0.04
C GLU A 36 -17.04 -12.10 -1.31
N LEU A 37 -16.08 -11.85 -2.21
CA LEU A 37 -16.06 -12.40 -3.56
C LEU A 37 -15.54 -13.85 -3.62
N ALA A 38 -14.45 -14.15 -2.90
CA ALA A 38 -13.78 -15.45 -2.99
C ALA A 38 -14.15 -16.41 -1.85
N ARG A 39 -14.80 -15.93 -0.78
CA ARG A 39 -15.26 -16.72 0.39
C ARG A 39 -14.16 -17.63 0.93
N GLY A 40 -14.42 -18.94 1.08
CA GLY A 40 -13.41 -19.91 1.51
C GLY A 40 -12.17 -19.99 0.60
N GLY A 41 -12.30 -19.55 -0.66
CA GLY A 41 -11.22 -19.48 -1.64
C GLY A 41 -10.28 -18.29 -1.51
N THR A 42 -10.50 -17.35 -0.58
CA THR A 42 -9.63 -16.17 -0.39
C THR A 42 -8.15 -16.53 -0.22
N PRO A 43 -7.73 -17.55 0.57
CA PRO A 43 -6.32 -17.90 0.67
C PRO A 43 -5.70 -18.31 -0.67
N VAL A 44 -6.45 -19.02 -1.52
CA VAL A 44 -6.01 -19.43 -2.85
C VAL A 44 -5.88 -18.20 -3.77
N ALA A 45 -6.86 -17.30 -3.73
CA ALA A 45 -6.81 -16.05 -4.50
C ALA A 45 -5.58 -15.20 -4.11
N PHE A 46 -5.28 -15.08 -2.81
CA PHE A 46 -4.07 -14.39 -2.33
C PHE A 46 -2.79 -15.11 -2.72
N ALA A 47 -2.76 -16.45 -2.73
CA ALA A 47 -1.60 -17.22 -3.18
C ALA A 47 -1.32 -16.98 -4.67
N VAL A 48 -2.35 -17.00 -5.52
CA VAL A 48 -2.22 -16.68 -6.97
C VAL A 48 -1.75 -15.24 -7.17
N ALA A 49 -2.35 -14.28 -6.46
CA ALA A 49 -1.89 -12.88 -6.50
C ALA A 49 -0.43 -12.73 -6.05
N GLY A 50 -0.01 -13.49 -5.03
CA GLY A 50 1.37 -13.54 -4.55
C GLY A 50 2.35 -14.06 -5.61
N VAL A 51 2.00 -15.12 -6.34
CA VAL A 51 2.82 -15.64 -7.44
C VAL A 51 3.00 -14.58 -8.54
N ILE A 52 1.91 -13.92 -8.94
CA ILE A 52 1.95 -12.85 -9.94
C ILE A 52 2.85 -11.70 -9.44
N ALA A 53 2.68 -11.28 -8.19
CA ALA A 53 3.48 -10.22 -7.59
C ALA A 53 4.97 -10.58 -7.53
N LEU A 54 5.33 -11.84 -7.26
CA LEU A 54 6.73 -12.31 -7.26
C LEU A 54 7.35 -12.24 -8.66
N LEU A 55 6.62 -12.64 -9.71
CA LEU A 55 7.08 -12.53 -11.09
C LEU A 55 7.30 -11.06 -11.51
N THR A 56 6.39 -10.17 -11.10
CA THR A 56 6.54 -8.73 -11.30
C THR A 56 7.75 -8.19 -10.54
N ALA A 57 7.88 -8.52 -9.25
CA ALA A 57 8.98 -8.07 -8.41
C ALA A 57 10.35 -8.51 -8.95
N HIS A 58 10.46 -9.75 -9.43
CA HIS A 58 11.70 -10.25 -10.06
C HIS A 58 12.08 -9.47 -11.31
N SER A 59 11.10 -9.15 -12.16
CA SER A 59 11.32 -8.34 -13.36
C SER A 59 11.76 -6.93 -13.00
N TYR A 60 11.09 -6.30 -12.03
CA TYR A 60 11.45 -4.98 -11.52
C TYR A 60 12.83 -4.95 -10.86
N ALA A 61 13.20 -5.98 -10.08
CA ALA A 61 14.50 -6.06 -9.44
C ALA A 61 15.64 -6.06 -10.47
N LYS A 62 15.51 -6.86 -11.54
CA LYS A 62 16.50 -6.89 -12.63
C LYS A 62 16.58 -5.55 -13.37
N LEU A 63 15.43 -4.94 -13.67
CA LEU A 63 15.38 -3.65 -14.35
C LEU A 63 15.94 -2.51 -13.49
N ALA A 64 15.65 -2.50 -12.18
CA ALA A 64 16.15 -1.48 -11.26
C ALA A 64 17.68 -1.51 -11.12
N VAL A 65 18.28 -2.70 -11.15
CA VAL A 65 19.75 -2.86 -11.14
C VAL A 65 20.36 -2.46 -12.49
N ALA A 66 19.72 -2.83 -13.61
CA ALA A 66 20.21 -2.50 -14.95
C ALA A 66 20.08 -1.00 -15.27
N PHE A 67 19.05 -0.35 -14.73
CA PHE A 67 18.65 1.02 -15.07
C PHE A 67 18.40 1.85 -13.80
N PRO A 68 19.44 2.13 -12.99
CA PRO A 68 19.28 2.91 -11.77
C PRO A 68 18.82 4.33 -12.10
N SER A 69 17.68 4.73 -11.55
CA SER A 69 17.08 6.05 -11.74
C SER A 69 16.10 6.38 -10.62
N GLU A 70 15.98 7.66 -10.28
CA GLU A 70 14.97 8.17 -9.34
C GLU A 70 13.56 8.21 -9.96
N GLY A 71 13.43 8.07 -11.28
CA GLY A 71 12.14 8.17 -11.99
C GLY A 71 11.28 6.89 -11.98
N GLY A 72 11.76 5.80 -11.37
CA GLY A 72 11.00 4.55 -11.20
C GLY A 72 10.48 3.96 -12.51
N THR A 73 9.25 3.43 -12.49
CA THR A 73 8.61 2.76 -13.64
C THR A 73 8.52 3.62 -14.89
N VAL A 74 8.36 4.95 -14.74
CA VAL A 74 8.25 5.88 -15.87
C VAL A 74 9.50 5.80 -16.75
N VAL A 75 10.69 5.84 -16.14
CA VAL A 75 11.96 5.76 -16.87
C VAL A 75 12.17 4.39 -17.50
N LEU A 76 11.70 3.33 -16.85
CA LEU A 76 11.75 1.97 -17.42
C LEU A 76 10.89 1.88 -18.69
N LEU A 77 9.71 2.50 -18.68
CA LEU A 77 8.80 2.51 -19.81
C LEU A 77 9.35 3.33 -20.98
N ASP A 78 9.84 4.53 -20.70
CA ASP A 78 10.42 5.44 -21.70
C ASP A 78 11.67 4.81 -22.35
N ARG A 79 12.47 4.06 -21.59
CA ARG A 79 13.62 3.32 -22.15
C ARG A 79 13.22 2.11 -22.99
N ALA A 80 12.17 1.40 -22.60
CA ALA A 80 11.74 0.20 -23.29
C ALA A 80 11.06 0.50 -24.63
N PHE A 81 10.26 1.57 -24.68
CA PHE A 81 9.39 1.87 -25.83
C PHE A 81 9.68 3.23 -26.50
N GLY A 82 10.56 4.04 -25.94
CA GLY A 82 10.82 5.40 -26.42
C GLY A 82 9.87 6.44 -25.82
N VAL A 83 10.10 7.71 -26.16
CA VAL A 83 9.25 8.82 -25.70
C VAL A 83 8.28 9.19 -26.82
N ASP A 84 7.04 8.76 -26.69
CA ASP A 84 5.97 9.00 -27.66
C ASP A 84 4.60 9.16 -26.97
N LEU A 85 3.54 9.28 -27.76
CA LEU A 85 2.18 9.43 -27.24
C LEU A 85 1.72 8.19 -26.47
N PHE A 86 2.17 6.99 -26.84
CA PHE A 86 1.79 5.75 -26.18
C PHE A 86 2.42 5.67 -24.78
N THR A 87 3.74 5.87 -24.67
CA THR A 87 4.42 5.89 -23.37
C THR A 87 3.97 7.03 -22.49
N GLY A 88 3.73 8.21 -23.06
CA GLY A 88 3.10 9.33 -22.37
C GLY A 88 1.74 8.96 -21.78
N THR A 89 0.88 8.28 -22.55
CA THR A 89 -0.45 7.83 -22.07
C THR A 89 -0.33 6.81 -20.94
N MET A 90 0.56 5.83 -21.06
CA MET A 90 0.79 4.81 -20.04
C MET A 90 1.37 5.40 -18.74
N ASN A 91 2.28 6.37 -18.83
CA ASN A 91 2.80 7.09 -17.67
C ASN A 91 1.71 7.90 -16.95
N ASN A 92 0.81 8.54 -17.71
CA ASN A 92 -0.36 9.22 -17.13
C ASN A 92 -1.32 8.24 -16.46
N LEU A 93 -1.54 7.06 -17.04
CA LEU A 93 -2.37 6.02 -16.44
C LEU A 93 -1.75 5.50 -15.12
N LEU A 94 -0.43 5.33 -15.08
CA LEU A 94 0.30 5.00 -13.85
C LEU A 94 0.10 6.09 -12.78
N TRP A 95 0.24 7.37 -13.14
CA TRP A 95 -0.03 8.47 -12.22
C TRP A 95 -1.47 8.46 -11.68
N LEU A 96 -2.45 8.26 -12.57
CA LEU A 96 -3.86 8.15 -12.18
C LEU A 96 -4.11 6.98 -11.23
N SER A 97 -3.41 5.85 -11.42
CA SER A 97 -3.51 4.69 -10.53
C SER A 97 -3.11 5.04 -9.09
N TYR A 98 -2.09 5.88 -8.90
CA TYR A 98 -1.71 6.37 -7.58
C TYR A 98 -2.78 7.25 -6.96
N VAL A 99 -3.45 8.11 -7.74
CA VAL A 99 -4.57 8.93 -7.26
C VAL A 99 -5.72 8.05 -6.76
N VAL A 100 -6.08 7.01 -7.53
CA VAL A 100 -7.11 6.05 -7.14
C VAL A 100 -6.70 5.28 -5.87
N MET A 101 -5.44 4.85 -5.75
CA MET A 101 -4.95 4.17 -4.54
C MET A 101 -5.00 5.07 -3.31
N LEU A 102 -4.62 6.36 -3.44
CA LEU A 102 -4.73 7.31 -2.33
C LEU A 102 -6.18 7.50 -1.87
N ALA A 103 -7.12 7.60 -2.81
CA ALA A 103 -8.54 7.69 -2.51
C ALA A 103 -9.05 6.43 -1.79
N LEU A 104 -8.66 5.25 -2.27
CA LEU A 104 -9.01 3.97 -1.65
C LEU A 104 -8.50 3.89 -0.20
N TYR A 105 -7.25 4.28 0.05
CA TYR A 105 -6.65 4.23 1.39
C TYR A 105 -7.30 5.24 2.35
N ALA A 106 -7.58 6.45 1.86
CA ALA A 106 -8.28 7.46 2.64
C ALA A 106 -9.70 6.99 3.01
N TYR A 107 -10.43 6.42 2.05
CA TYR A 107 -11.76 5.87 2.28
C TYR A 107 -11.75 4.72 3.29
N ALA A 108 -10.81 3.78 3.15
CA ALA A 108 -10.65 2.68 4.11
C ALA A 108 -10.38 3.22 5.51
N PHE A 109 -9.41 4.13 5.67
CA PHE A 109 -9.09 4.76 6.95
C PHE A 109 -10.31 5.44 7.58
N GLY A 110 -11.03 6.26 6.80
CA GLY A 110 -12.24 6.93 7.28
C GLY A 110 -13.34 5.97 7.67
N SER A 111 -13.52 4.88 6.92
CA SER A 111 -14.54 3.86 7.19
C SER A 111 -14.24 3.07 8.46
N TYR A 112 -12.99 2.64 8.68
CA TYR A 112 -12.59 2.02 9.95
C TYR A 112 -12.73 2.99 11.12
N GLY A 113 -12.23 4.22 10.98
CA GLY A 113 -12.27 5.19 12.07
C GLY A 113 -13.70 5.64 12.43
N ALA A 114 -14.61 5.70 11.47
CA ALA A 114 -16.01 6.01 11.72
C ALA A 114 -16.74 4.93 12.55
N THR A 115 -16.20 3.71 12.66
CA THR A 115 -16.79 2.66 13.51
C THR A 115 -16.79 3.03 15.00
N PHE A 116 -15.89 3.92 15.43
CA PHE A 116 -15.78 4.40 16.81
C PHE A 116 -16.79 5.51 17.17
N PHE A 117 -17.60 5.96 16.22
CA PHE A 117 -18.60 7.01 16.42
C PHE A 117 -20.02 6.44 16.37
N ASP A 118 -20.95 7.09 17.08
CA ASP A 118 -22.37 6.76 17.05
C ASP A 118 -22.98 6.91 15.66
N GLU A 119 -24.05 6.17 15.37
CA GLU A 119 -24.75 6.18 14.08
C GLU A 119 -25.14 7.58 13.60
N SER A 120 -25.53 8.47 14.52
CA SER A 120 -25.93 9.84 14.20
C SER A 120 -24.79 10.70 13.64
N HIS A 121 -23.54 10.40 13.99
CA HIS A 121 -22.36 11.17 13.58
C HIS A 121 -21.43 10.38 12.64
N ARG A 122 -21.69 9.10 12.42
CA ARG A 122 -20.84 8.16 11.67
C ARG A 122 -20.46 8.68 10.29
N GLU A 123 -21.44 9.20 9.55
CA GLU A 123 -21.24 9.71 8.19
C GLU A 123 -20.34 10.96 8.16
N LEU A 124 -20.60 11.90 9.06
CA LEU A 124 -19.80 13.12 9.20
C LEU A 124 -18.37 12.78 9.64
N ALA A 125 -18.22 11.89 10.63
CA ALA A 125 -16.93 11.41 11.10
C ALA A 125 -16.14 10.72 9.98
N ARG A 126 -16.80 9.88 9.16
CA ARG A 126 -16.18 9.24 8.00
C ARG A 126 -15.60 10.28 7.06
N HIS A 127 -16.40 11.25 6.61
CA HIS A 127 -15.92 12.29 5.68
C HIS A 127 -14.77 13.12 6.28
N ALA A 128 -14.88 13.51 7.55
CA ALA A 128 -13.82 14.23 8.24
C ALA A 128 -12.50 13.42 8.28
N LEU A 129 -12.58 12.13 8.60
CA LEU A 129 -11.42 11.23 8.66
C LEU A 129 -10.82 10.95 7.28
N VAL A 130 -11.65 10.80 6.24
CA VAL A 130 -11.17 10.68 4.85
C VAL A 130 -10.37 11.92 4.45
N CYS A 131 -10.90 13.11 4.72
CA CYS A 131 -10.19 14.37 4.45
C CYS A 131 -8.88 14.47 5.25
N ALA A 132 -8.91 14.11 6.54
CA ALA A 132 -7.73 14.11 7.39
C ALA A 132 -6.63 13.15 6.89
N ALA A 133 -7.02 11.97 6.41
CA ALA A 133 -6.10 10.97 5.87
C ALA A 133 -5.35 11.43 4.61
N ILE A 134 -5.84 12.46 3.92
CA ILE A 134 -5.18 13.07 2.75
C ILE A 134 -4.39 14.30 3.18
N LEU A 135 -5.04 15.21 3.91
CA LEU A 135 -4.46 16.52 4.25
C LEU A 135 -3.30 16.42 5.25
N VAL A 136 -3.39 15.53 6.24
CA VAL A 136 -2.32 15.39 7.25
C VAL A 136 -1.03 14.86 6.62
N PRO A 137 -1.03 13.75 5.86
CA PRO A 137 0.18 13.29 5.17
C PRO A 137 0.69 14.30 4.13
N MET A 138 -0.20 15.03 3.44
CA MET A 138 0.20 16.10 2.51
C MET A 138 0.99 17.20 3.23
N VAL A 139 0.48 17.73 4.35
CA VAL A 139 1.17 18.78 5.12
C VAL A 139 2.49 18.26 5.71
N LEU A 140 2.52 17.02 6.19
CA LEU A 140 3.75 16.39 6.70
C LEU A 140 4.80 16.24 5.61
N ASN A 141 4.40 15.83 4.41
CA ASN A 141 5.28 15.69 3.26
C ASN A 141 5.88 17.04 2.85
N MET A 142 5.07 18.10 2.80
CA MET A 142 5.53 19.46 2.50
C MET A 142 6.52 20.00 3.55
N SER A 143 6.38 19.58 4.81
CA SER A 143 7.18 20.11 5.92
C SER A 143 8.53 19.40 6.11
N SER A 144 8.55 18.06 6.01
CA SER A 144 9.79 17.29 6.17
C SER A 144 9.68 15.88 5.58
N PRO A 145 10.28 15.62 4.40
CA PRO A 145 10.32 14.29 3.80
C PRO A 145 10.96 13.23 4.71
N GLY A 146 11.96 13.63 5.51
CA GLY A 146 12.64 12.73 6.45
C GLY A 146 11.78 12.34 7.67
N ALA A 147 10.83 13.18 8.08
CA ALA A 147 9.90 12.86 9.16
C ALA A 147 8.90 11.77 8.74
N VAL A 148 8.45 11.80 7.49
CA VAL A 148 7.52 10.80 6.92
C VAL A 148 8.14 9.40 6.95
N GLY A 149 9.39 9.24 6.48
CA GLY A 149 10.04 7.93 6.45
C GLY A 149 10.24 7.30 7.84
N ARG A 150 10.54 8.11 8.87
CA ARG A 150 10.63 7.61 10.26
C ARG A 150 9.28 7.21 10.82
N ALA A 151 8.26 8.04 10.60
CA ALA A 151 6.89 7.73 11.02
C ALA A 151 6.40 6.43 10.35
N GLU A 152 6.66 6.27 9.06
CA GLU A 152 6.29 5.08 8.29
C GLU A 152 6.95 3.81 8.84
N THR A 153 8.26 3.85 9.12
CA THR A 153 8.98 2.70 9.69
C THR A 153 8.36 2.27 11.03
N ALA A 154 8.03 3.22 11.90
CA ALA A 154 7.38 2.93 13.18
C ALA A 154 5.95 2.37 12.99
N ILE A 155 5.15 2.98 12.12
CA ILE A 155 3.78 2.53 11.82
C ILE A 155 3.80 1.10 11.25
N VAL A 156 4.76 0.79 10.38
CA VAL A 156 4.92 -0.55 9.80
C VAL A 156 5.27 -1.58 10.88
N ALA A 157 6.19 -1.26 11.78
CA ALA A 157 6.53 -2.16 12.88
C ALA A 157 5.29 -2.45 13.76
N VAL A 158 4.54 -1.42 14.13
CA VAL A 158 3.33 -1.56 14.95
C VAL A 158 2.26 -2.39 14.23
N LYS A 159 1.94 -2.08 12.97
CA LYS A 159 0.89 -2.82 12.25
C LYS A 159 1.27 -4.27 11.99
N VAL A 160 2.53 -4.57 11.71
CA VAL A 160 3.01 -5.95 11.54
C VAL A 160 2.90 -6.71 12.86
N ALA A 161 3.27 -6.09 13.99
CA ALA A 161 3.10 -6.69 15.30
C ALA A 161 1.62 -7.00 15.62
N ILE A 162 0.71 -6.07 15.31
CA ILE A 162 -0.74 -6.28 15.47
C ILE A 162 -1.24 -7.44 14.61
N LEU A 163 -0.81 -7.52 13.34
CA LEU A 163 -1.22 -8.61 12.45
C LEU A 163 -0.67 -9.97 12.90
N LEU A 164 0.58 -10.04 13.32
CA LEU A 164 1.16 -11.27 13.86
C LEU A 164 0.44 -11.72 15.13
N PHE A 165 0.09 -10.78 16.01
CA PHE A 165 -0.73 -11.06 17.20
C PHE A 165 -2.12 -11.57 16.80
N PHE A 166 -2.77 -10.91 15.85
CA PHE A 166 -4.08 -11.33 15.34
C PHE A 166 -4.03 -12.75 14.77
N VAL A 167 -3.01 -13.09 13.99
CA VAL A 167 -2.80 -14.46 13.47
C VAL A 167 -2.59 -15.44 14.62
N ALA A 168 -1.71 -15.13 15.58
CA ALA A 168 -1.41 -16.03 16.70
C ALA A 168 -2.64 -16.35 17.58
N VAL A 169 -3.53 -15.37 17.78
CA VAL A 169 -4.79 -15.58 18.49
C VAL A 169 -5.81 -16.28 17.59
N GLY A 170 -5.93 -15.85 16.33
CA GLY A 170 -6.92 -16.32 15.38
C GLY A 170 -6.77 -17.79 15.00
N VAL A 171 -5.55 -18.32 14.93
CA VAL A 171 -5.27 -19.75 14.62
C VAL A 171 -6.03 -20.71 15.54
N ARG A 172 -6.29 -20.31 16.80
CA ARG A 172 -7.05 -21.15 17.75
C ARG A 172 -8.55 -21.24 17.45
N GLY A 173 -9.08 -20.28 16.70
CA GLY A 173 -10.49 -20.20 16.32
C GLY A 173 -10.76 -20.54 14.86
N VAL A 174 -9.79 -21.12 14.15
CA VAL A 174 -9.95 -21.50 12.74
C VAL A 174 -10.86 -22.71 12.64
N ASP A 175 -11.98 -22.51 11.94
CA ASP A 175 -12.90 -23.55 11.53
C ASP A 175 -12.67 -23.83 10.04
N LEU A 176 -12.18 -25.03 9.74
CA LEU A 176 -11.83 -25.44 8.37
C LEU A 176 -13.07 -25.61 7.48
N GLU A 177 -14.25 -25.82 8.07
CA GLU A 177 -15.50 -25.92 7.31
C GLU A 177 -15.85 -24.58 6.65
N ARG A 178 -15.46 -23.46 7.26
CA ARG A 178 -15.64 -22.12 6.68
C ARG A 178 -14.69 -21.80 5.53
N LEU A 179 -13.71 -22.67 5.28
CA LEU A 179 -12.82 -22.60 4.12
C LEU A 179 -13.30 -23.50 2.97
N ALA A 180 -14.37 -24.28 3.17
CA ALA A 180 -14.95 -25.07 2.10
C ALA A 180 -15.44 -24.15 0.97
N PRO A 181 -15.34 -24.61 -0.30
CA PRO A 181 -15.92 -23.90 -1.43
C PRO A 181 -17.45 -24.07 -1.41
N GLU A 182 -18.12 -23.32 -0.54
CA GLU A 182 -19.55 -23.00 -0.66
C GLU A 182 -19.74 -21.56 -1.11
#